data_AF-A0A9W9ZQM1-F1
#
_entry.id   AF-A0A9W9ZQM1-F1
#
_cell.length_a   1.000
_cell.length_b   1.000
_cell.length_c   1.000
_cell.angle_alpha   90.00
_cell.angle_beta   90.00
_cell.angle_gamma   90.00
#
_symmetry.space_group_name_H-M   'P 1'
#
loop_
_entity.id
_entity.type
_entity.pdbx_description
1 polymer ?
#
loop_
_entity_poly.entity_id
_entity_poly.type
_entity_poly.pdbx_seq_one_letter_code
_entity_poly.pdbx_strand_id
1 'polypeptide(L)'
;MASEFVAAITNSLFQVPYGIRWLCSTIVCLVKEKYPNVCDTNITSLIGGFFLLRFLNPAIVTPHAYMLVSKPPSQCARRNLTLIAKLLQSMANQHVVRSHFKEEYMQPLQSFAMTHVDDVQIEQYLSLSKDIKKLELPQMKCTEFMN
;
A
#
# COMPACT_ATOMS: atom_id res chain seq x y z
N MET A 1 -11.88 -9.98 11.78
CA MET A 1 -12.28 -8.86 10.90
C MET A 1 -11.09 -8.08 10.34
N ALA A 2 -10.30 -7.32 11.13
CA ALA A 2 -9.14 -6.60 10.56
C ALA A 2 -8.05 -7.54 10.01
N SER A 3 -7.79 -8.66 10.70
CA SER A 3 -6.89 -9.73 10.25
C SER A 3 -7.35 -10.40 8.96
N GLU A 4 -8.66 -10.58 8.76
CA GLU A 4 -9.22 -11.12 7.52
C GLU A 4 -8.99 -10.19 6.33
N PHE A 5 -9.13 -8.87 6.52
CA PHE A 5 -8.81 -7.89 5.48
C PHE A 5 -7.33 -7.92 5.11
N VAL A 6 -6.45 -7.94 6.11
CA VAL A 6 -5.00 -8.06 5.90
C VAL A 6 -4.68 -9.33 5.11
N ALA A 7 -5.19 -10.47 5.55
CA ALA A 7 -4.97 -11.77 4.89
C ALA A 7 -5.56 -11.81 3.47
N ALA A 8 -6.73 -11.21 3.24
CA ALA A 8 -7.35 -11.17 1.92
C ALA A 8 -6.53 -10.32 0.94
N ILE A 9 -6.00 -9.18 1.40
CA ILE A 9 -5.17 -8.30 0.58
C ILE A 9 -3.84 -8.99 0.25
N THR A 10 -3.13 -9.52 1.26
CA THR A 10 -1.83 -10.18 1.05
C THR A 10 -1.94 -11.39 0.13
N ASN A 11 -2.98 -12.22 0.33
CA ASN A 11 -3.25 -13.38 -0.53
C ASN A 11 -3.76 -13.00 -1.93
N SER A 12 -4.13 -11.76 -2.22
CA SER A 12 -4.61 -11.36 -3.55
C SER A 12 -3.60 -10.51 -4.34
N LEU A 13 -2.41 -10.24 -3.79
CA LEU A 13 -1.38 -9.42 -4.45
C LEU A 13 -0.94 -9.99 -5.82
N PHE A 14 -1.01 -11.31 -6.02
CA PHE A 14 -0.72 -11.92 -7.32
C PHE A 14 -1.75 -11.59 -8.41
N GLN A 15 -2.95 -11.14 -8.04
CA GLN A 15 -4.02 -10.74 -8.97
C GLN A 15 -3.89 -9.30 -9.42
N VAL A 16 -2.89 -8.55 -8.92
CA VAL A 16 -2.70 -7.15 -9.28
C VAL A 16 -2.37 -7.04 -10.78
N PRO A 17 -3.12 -6.23 -11.55
CA PRO A 17 -2.91 -6.06 -12.98
C PRO A 17 -1.48 -5.64 -13.33
N TYR A 18 -1.00 -6.10 -14.49
CA TYR A 18 0.36 -5.80 -14.96
C TYR A 18 0.67 -4.30 -14.96
N GLY A 19 -0.25 -3.44 -15.40
CA GLY A 19 -0.03 -1.99 -15.45
C GLY A 19 0.27 -1.37 -14.07
N ILE A 20 -0.38 -1.85 -13.01
CA ILE A 20 -0.12 -1.38 -11.64
C ILE A 20 1.23 -1.91 -11.15
N ARG A 21 1.53 -3.19 -11.42
CA ARG A 21 2.84 -3.79 -11.14
C ARG A 21 3.98 -3.03 -11.83
N TRP A 22 3.77 -2.67 -13.09
CA TRP A 22 4.69 -1.86 -13.90
C TRP A 22 4.91 -0.48 -13.28
N LEU A 23 3.84 0.22 -12.92
CA LEU A 23 3.97 1.53 -12.27
C LEU A 23 4.75 1.45 -10.96
N CYS A 24 4.47 0.46 -10.11
CA CYS A 24 5.21 0.23 -8.89
C CYS A 24 6.69 -0.06 -9.19
N SER A 25 6.99 -0.90 -10.17
CA SER A 25 8.36 -1.20 -10.60
C SER A 25 9.09 0.05 -11.10
N THR A 26 8.45 0.87 -11.92
CA THR A 26 8.99 2.14 -12.42
C THR A 26 9.34 3.08 -11.26
N ILE A 27 8.45 3.22 -10.26
CA ILE A 27 8.73 4.03 -9.06
C ILE A 27 9.97 3.49 -8.32
N VAL A 28 10.09 2.17 -8.14
CA VAL A 28 11.27 1.56 -7.50
C VAL A 28 12.55 1.90 -8.27
N CYS A 29 12.54 1.74 -9.60
CA CYS A 29 13.71 2.03 -10.44
C CYS A 29 14.14 3.50 -10.30
N LEU A 30 13.20 4.43 -10.43
CA LEU A 30 13.49 5.88 -10.34
C LEU A 30 14.01 6.27 -8.94
N VAL A 31 13.48 5.65 -7.88
CA VAL A 31 13.94 5.90 -6.51
C VAL A 31 15.34 5.36 -6.29
N LYS A 32 15.65 4.16 -6.78
CA LYS A 32 17.01 3.58 -6.70
C LYS A 32 18.02 4.36 -7.53
N GLU A 33 17.61 4.91 -8.68
CA GLU A 33 18.46 5.77 -9.51
C GLU A 33 18.77 7.10 -8.79
N LYS A 34 17.75 7.75 -8.22
CA LYS A 34 17.91 9.03 -7.51
C LYS A 34 18.58 8.88 -6.14
N TYR A 35 18.36 7.76 -5.46
CA TYR A 35 18.88 7.46 -4.12
C TYR A 35 19.52 6.07 -4.09
N PRO A 36 20.77 5.90 -4.57
CA PRO A 36 21.42 4.59 -4.68
C PRO A 36 21.58 3.84 -3.36
N ASN A 37 21.67 4.58 -2.24
CA ASN A 37 21.88 4.04 -0.89
C ASN A 37 20.58 3.87 -0.09
N VAL A 38 19.41 3.99 -0.74
CA VAL A 38 18.13 3.80 -0.04
C VAL A 38 17.98 2.34 0.40
N CYS A 39 17.53 2.12 1.63
CA CYS A 39 17.27 0.78 2.14
C CYS A 39 16.03 0.17 1.48
N ASP A 40 16.04 -1.14 1.22
CA ASP A 40 14.89 -1.86 0.63
C ASP A 40 13.64 -1.78 1.54
N THR A 41 13.81 -1.61 2.86
CA THR A 41 12.69 -1.36 3.78
C THR A 41 11.96 -0.06 3.47
N ASN A 42 12.70 1.01 3.17
CA ASN A 42 12.13 2.31 2.82
C ASN A 42 11.43 2.24 1.45
N ILE A 43 12.01 1.52 0.48
CA ILE A 43 11.37 1.29 -0.82
C ILE A 43 10.07 0.50 -0.65
N THR A 44 10.10 -0.56 0.16
CA THR A 44 8.91 -1.38 0.43
C THR A 44 7.81 -0.51 1.05
N SER A 45 8.14 0.27 2.07
CA SER A 45 7.17 1.15 2.73
C SER A 45 6.61 2.19 1.76
N LEU A 46 7.45 2.74 0.88
CA LEU A 46 7.01 3.65 -0.19
C LEU A 46 6.01 2.98 -1.13
N ILE A 47 6.32 1.79 -1.65
CA ILE A 47 5.46 1.09 -2.62
C ILE A 47 4.17 0.60 -1.96
N GLY A 48 4.24 -0.03 -0.79
CA GLY A 48 3.06 -0.48 -0.05
C GLY A 48 2.16 0.71 0.33
N GLY A 49 2.77 1.79 0.80
CA GLY A 49 2.07 3.03 1.14
C GLY A 49 1.37 3.65 -0.07
N PHE A 50 2.06 3.75 -1.20
CA PHE A 50 1.50 4.25 -2.46
C PHE A 50 0.37 3.37 -2.99
N PHE A 51 0.59 2.05 -3.04
CA PHE A 51 -0.36 1.09 -3.58
C PHE A 51 -1.68 1.09 -2.79
N LEU A 52 -1.59 1.03 -1.46
CA LEU A 52 -2.77 1.11 -0.60
C LEU A 52 -3.47 2.46 -0.77
N LEU A 53 -2.73 3.57 -0.74
CA LEU A 53 -3.33 4.90 -0.80
C LEU A 53 -4.05 5.16 -2.12
N ARG A 54 -3.50 4.69 -3.26
CA ARG A 54 -3.99 5.03 -4.59
C ARG A 54 -4.94 4.02 -5.20
N PHE A 55 -4.88 2.76 -4.80
CA PHE A 55 -5.69 1.71 -5.41
C PHE A 55 -6.67 1.06 -4.43
N LEU A 56 -6.19 0.63 -3.25
CA LEU A 56 -7.04 -0.16 -2.33
C LEU A 56 -7.89 0.70 -1.40
N ASN A 57 -7.33 1.69 -0.73
CA ASN A 57 -8.05 2.51 0.26
C ASN A 57 -9.27 3.23 -0.33
N PRO A 58 -9.22 3.81 -1.54
CA PRO A 58 -10.42 4.37 -2.18
C PRO A 58 -11.54 3.33 -2.35
N ALA A 59 -11.19 2.12 -2.78
CA ALA A 59 -12.14 1.02 -2.96
C ALA A 59 -12.70 0.49 -1.63
N ILE A 60 -11.87 0.46 -0.56
CA ILE A 60 -12.30 0.07 0.79
C ILE A 60 -13.25 1.11 1.39
N VAL A 61 -12.93 2.40 1.28
CA VAL A 61 -13.71 3.48 1.91
C VAL A 61 -15.00 3.77 1.14
N THR A 62 -14.99 3.61 -0.18
CA THR A 62 -16.13 3.90 -1.06
C THR A 62 -16.51 2.71 -1.95
N PRO A 63 -16.86 1.55 -1.36
CA PRO A 63 -17.05 0.31 -2.12
C PRO A 63 -18.19 0.40 -3.15
N HIS A 64 -19.21 1.22 -2.89
CA HIS A 64 -20.31 1.44 -3.84
C HIS A 64 -19.85 2.18 -5.10
N ALA A 65 -18.96 3.17 -4.98
CA ALA A 65 -18.43 3.91 -6.14
C ALA A 65 -17.53 3.03 -7.01
N TYR A 66 -16.92 2.01 -6.40
CA TYR A 66 -16.12 0.99 -7.07
C TYR A 66 -16.94 -0.24 -7.50
N MET A 67 -18.28 -0.17 -7.40
CA MET A 67 -19.21 -1.25 -7.77
C MET A 67 -18.95 -2.59 -7.04
N LEU A 68 -18.33 -2.54 -5.86
CA LEU A 68 -18.08 -3.72 -5.02
C LEU A 68 -19.31 -4.11 -4.20
N VAL A 69 -20.24 -3.18 -3.97
CA VAL A 69 -21.49 -3.40 -3.24
C VAL A 69 -22.66 -2.74 -3.96
N SER A 70 -23.84 -3.34 -3.87
CA SER A 70 -25.05 -2.89 -4.57
C SER A 70 -25.72 -1.65 -3.96
N LYS A 71 -25.41 -1.32 -2.70
CA LYS A 71 -25.95 -0.16 -2.00
C LYS A 71 -24.87 0.57 -1.21
N PRO A 72 -24.98 1.90 -1.05
CA PRO A 72 -24.05 2.64 -0.20
C PRO A 72 -24.05 2.08 1.24
N PRO A 73 -22.88 1.79 1.82
CA PRO A 73 -22.78 1.33 3.20
C PRO A 73 -23.36 2.37 4.16
N SER A 74 -23.90 1.93 5.31
CA SER A 74 -24.40 2.83 6.36
C SER A 74 -23.30 3.76 6.90
N GLN A 75 -23.67 4.84 7.60
CA GLN A 75 -22.67 5.76 8.16
C GLN A 75 -21.72 5.07 9.15
N CYS A 76 -22.24 4.12 9.94
CA CYS A 76 -21.42 3.29 10.84
C CYS A 76 -20.47 2.39 10.04
N ALA A 77 -20.96 1.69 9.02
CA ALA A 77 -20.13 0.84 8.18
C ALA A 77 -19.04 1.62 7.43
N ARG A 78 -19.36 2.80 6.89
CA ARG A 78 -18.37 3.71 6.29
C ARG A 78 -17.27 4.10 7.28
N ARG A 79 -17.65 4.46 8.50
CA ARG A 79 -16.67 4.80 9.55
C ARG A 79 -15.74 3.62 9.85
N ASN A 80 -16.28 2.41 9.96
CA ASN A 80 -15.48 1.21 10.20
C ASN A 80 -14.52 0.91 9.04
N LEU A 81 -14.99 1.02 7.79
CA LEU A 81 -14.16 0.87 6.59
C LEU A 81 -13.03 1.91 6.54
N THR A 82 -13.31 3.16 6.91
CA THR A 82 -12.29 4.21 7.03
C THR A 82 -11.24 3.86 8.09
N LEU A 83 -11.64 3.33 9.25
CA LEU A 83 -10.70 2.90 10.29
C LEU A 83 -9.82 1.73 9.82
N ILE A 84 -10.40 0.76 9.09
CA ILE A 84 -9.64 -0.34 8.46
C ILE A 84 -8.64 0.20 7.44
N ALA A 85 -9.05 1.09 6.55
CA ALA A 85 -8.15 1.70 5.56
C ALA A 85 -7.00 2.47 6.21
N LYS A 86 -7.28 3.22 7.28
CA LYS A 86 -6.25 3.91 8.07
C LYS A 86 -5.28 2.93 8.72
N LEU A 87 -5.78 1.86 9.34
CA LEU A 87 -4.97 0.84 9.96
C LEU A 87 -4.02 0.20 8.93
N LEU A 88 -4.53 -0.23 7.79
CA LEU A 88 -3.74 -0.80 6.69
C LEU A 88 -2.68 0.18 6.19
N GLN A 89 -3.05 1.45 5.98
CA GLN A 89 -2.13 2.49 5.54
C GLN A 89 -0.99 2.70 6.55
N SER A 90 -1.31 2.73 7.84
CA SER A 90 -0.31 2.88 8.90
C SER A 90 0.61 1.66 8.97
N MET A 91 0.09 0.44 8.82
CA MET A 91 0.89 -0.78 8.79
C MET A 91 1.88 -0.80 7.62
N ALA A 92 1.48 -0.33 6.43
CA ALA A 92 2.40 -0.19 5.30
C ALA A 92 3.43 0.93 5.49
N ASN A 93 3.03 2.01 6.17
CA ASN A 93 3.91 3.13 6.52
C ASN A 93 4.63 2.85 7.84
N GLN A 94 5.43 1.78 7.92
CA GLN A 94 6.04 1.17 9.11
C GLN A 94 6.50 2.12 10.23
N HIS A 95 6.99 3.31 9.87
CA HIS A 95 7.38 4.36 10.81
C HIS A 95 6.22 4.86 11.70
N VAL A 96 4.98 4.82 11.20
CA VAL A 96 3.79 5.30 11.91
C VAL A 96 3.37 4.32 13.01
N VAL A 97 3.42 3.00 12.74
CA VAL A 97 3.03 1.98 13.72
C VAL A 97 4.07 1.80 14.83
N ARG A 98 5.36 1.98 14.50
CA ARG A 98 6.47 1.82 15.46
C ARG A 98 6.68 3.03 16.38
N SER A 99 6.14 4.19 16.04
CA SER A 99 6.21 5.40 16.87
C SER A 99 4.95 5.50 17.74
N HIS A 100 3.88 6.11 17.25
CA HIS A 100 2.54 6.13 17.85
C HIS A 100 1.55 6.62 16.80
N PHE A 101 0.29 6.16 16.85
CA PHE A 101 -0.75 6.78 16.03
C PHE A 101 -0.93 8.25 16.44
N LYS A 102 -0.89 9.17 15.46
CA LYS A 102 -1.15 10.60 15.72
C LYS A 102 -2.56 10.88 16.27
N GLU A 103 -3.47 9.92 16.08
CA GLU A 103 -4.89 10.03 16.41
C GLU A 103 -5.18 9.21 17.67
N GLU A 104 -5.61 9.86 18.75
CA GLU A 104 -5.81 9.23 20.06
C GLU A 104 -6.79 8.05 20.03
N TYR A 105 -7.85 8.14 19.23
CA TYR A 105 -8.83 7.07 19.06
C TYR A 105 -8.30 5.84 18.29
N MET A 106 -7.14 5.94 17.64
CA MET A 106 -6.47 4.82 16.95
C MET A 106 -5.48 4.10 17.87
N GLN A 107 -5.12 4.68 19.02
CA GLN A 107 -4.17 4.10 19.99
C GLN A 107 -4.53 2.67 20.43
N PRO A 108 -5.81 2.31 20.69
CA PRO A 108 -6.16 0.93 21.05
C PRO A 108 -5.84 -0.11 19.96
N LEU A 109 -5.67 0.32 18.70
CA LEU A 109 -5.32 -0.56 17.58
C LEU A 109 -3.80 -0.76 17.44
N GLN A 110 -2.98 -0.05 18.24
CA GLN A 110 -1.52 -0.09 18.11
C GLN A 110 -0.94 -1.46 18.38
N SER A 111 -1.39 -2.16 19.43
CA SER A 111 -0.94 -3.52 19.72
C SER A 111 -1.25 -4.47 18.56
N PHE A 112 -2.46 -4.40 18.00
CA PHE A 112 -2.85 -5.22 16.84
C PHE A 112 -1.99 -4.91 15.61
N ALA A 113 -1.79 -3.62 15.32
CA ALA A 113 -0.98 -3.17 14.19
C ALA A 113 0.46 -3.65 14.31
N MET A 114 1.05 -3.60 15.52
CA MET A 114 2.41 -4.09 15.77
C MET A 114 2.53 -5.61 15.64
N THR A 115 1.51 -6.38 16.02
CA THR A 115 1.52 -7.84 15.88
C THR A 115 1.51 -8.28 14.41
N HIS A 116 0.75 -7.58 13.56
CA HIS A 116 0.55 -7.98 12.15
C HIS A 116 1.32 -7.11 11.16
N VAL A 117 2.13 -6.16 11.63
CA VAL A 117 2.91 -5.28 10.73
C VAL A 117 3.80 -6.15 9.84
N ASP A 118 4.39 -7.20 10.41
CA ASP A 118 5.28 -8.14 9.73
C ASP A 118 4.55 -9.10 8.79
N ASP A 119 3.27 -9.40 9.02
CA ASP A 119 2.42 -10.13 8.06
C ASP A 119 2.13 -9.31 6.81
N VAL A 120 2.17 -7.97 6.94
CA VAL A 120 2.07 -7.03 5.83
C VAL A 120 3.45 -6.79 5.18
N GLN A 121 4.56 -7.28 5.77
CA GLN A 121 5.90 -6.84 5.41
C GLN A 121 6.56 -7.51 4.18
N ILE A 122 7.26 -6.60 3.49
CA ILE A 122 8.52 -6.70 2.74
C ILE A 122 8.51 -7.49 1.45
N GLU A 123 8.25 -8.79 1.44
CA GLU A 123 8.56 -9.54 0.23
C GLU A 123 7.50 -9.43 -0.87
N GLN A 124 6.22 -9.29 -0.50
CA GLN A 124 5.12 -9.38 -1.45
C GLN A 124 4.87 -8.06 -2.22
N TYR A 125 5.13 -6.89 -1.64
CA TYR A 125 5.05 -5.65 -2.42
C TYR A 125 6.28 -5.48 -3.32
N LEU A 126 7.45 -5.93 -2.86
CA LEU A 126 8.62 -6.05 -3.74
C LEU A 126 8.40 -7.11 -4.83
N SER A 127 7.57 -8.15 -4.61
CA SER A 127 7.25 -9.09 -5.69
C SER A 127 6.46 -8.44 -6.83
N LEU A 128 5.67 -7.39 -6.55
CA LEU A 128 5.03 -6.59 -7.62
C LEU A 128 6.06 -6.02 -8.61
N SER A 129 7.29 -5.77 -8.20
CA SER A 129 8.37 -5.25 -9.05
C SER A 129 9.39 -6.30 -9.53
N LYS A 130 9.36 -7.54 -8.99
CA LYS A 130 10.34 -8.59 -9.32
C LYS A 130 10.08 -9.25 -10.69
N ASP A 131 8.84 -9.30 -11.16
CA ASP A 131 8.46 -10.08 -12.35
C ASP A 131 8.58 -9.30 -13.68
N ILE A 132 8.87 -8.01 -13.62
CA ILE A 132 8.95 -7.19 -14.83
C ILE A 132 10.39 -7.24 -15.32
N LYS A 133 10.64 -8.22 -16.20
CA LYS A 133 11.85 -8.27 -17.01
C LYS A 133 12.13 -6.86 -17.56
N LYS A 134 13.40 -6.45 -17.56
CA LYS A 134 14.01 -5.21 -18.11
C LYS A 134 13.61 -4.82 -19.56
N LEU A 135 12.61 -5.46 -20.15
CA LEU A 135 12.09 -5.18 -21.46
C LEU A 135 11.08 -4.04 -21.34
N GLU A 136 11.46 -2.89 -21.89
CA GLU A 136 10.58 -1.72 -22.13
C GLU A 136 10.28 -0.82 -20.93
N LEU A 137 11.30 -0.47 -20.14
CA LEU A 137 11.34 0.90 -19.64
C LEU A 137 11.91 1.76 -20.78
N PRO A 138 11.11 2.64 -21.43
CA PRO A 138 11.72 3.73 -22.16
C PRO A 138 12.66 4.41 -21.18
N GLN A 139 13.88 4.73 -21.60
CA GLN A 139 14.75 5.60 -20.84
C GLN A 139 14.10 6.98 -20.76
N MET A 140 13.03 7.15 -19.98
CA MET A 140 12.60 8.45 -19.50
C MET A 140 13.71 8.89 -18.57
N LYS A 141 14.69 9.57 -19.15
CA LYS A 141 15.71 10.25 -18.38
C LYS A 141 14.96 11.23 -17.47
N CYS A 142 15.14 11.08 -16.16
CA CYS A 142 14.54 11.97 -15.15
C CYS A 142 14.77 13.47 -15.43
N THR A 143 15.72 13.80 -16.31
CA THR A 143 16.05 15.15 -16.77
C THR A 143 14.93 15.86 -17.53
N GLU A 144 13.92 15.15 -18.06
CA GLU A 144 12.84 15.78 -18.84
C GLU A 144 11.64 16.27 -17.99
N PHE A 145 11.55 15.88 -16.72
CA PHE A 145 10.43 16.26 -15.84
C PHE A 145 10.76 17.40 -14.85
N MET A 146 11.97 17.94 -14.90
CA MET A 146 12.44 19.00 -13.97
C MET A 146 12.75 20.33 -14.65
N ASN A 147 12.35 20.53 -15.91
CA ASN A 147 12.42 21.80 -16.63
C ASN A 147 11.04 22.31 -17.01
#